data_AF-A0A7S2Q808-F1
#
_entry.id   AF-A0A7S2Q808-F1
#
_cell.length_a   1.000
_cell.length_b   1.000
_cell.length_c   1.000
_cell.angle_alpha   90.00
_cell.angle_beta   90.00
_cell.angle_gamma   90.00
#
_symmetry.space_group_name_H-M   'P 1'
#
loop_
_entity.id
_entity.type
_entity.pdbx_description
1 polymer ?
#
loop_
_entity_poly.entity_id
_entity_poly.type
_entity_poly.pdbx_seq_one_letter_code
_entity_poly.pdbx_strand_id
1 'polypeptide(L)'
;MKKSINKLQRFRVQIRDWLAQGGLQGDCKDKLESARKRVESDMQRFKDFERDVKTKAFSTNALNRGDELELEDAEKMKYQEWLASSIQSLNDQLDQFEADLEILANKRSLSSDDKARQGQFKTLQEQHRWHIKKLEQLLRAVDNDAVDMSDVALVRDSIDFYVDNNQEPDCYHDETVYDCFDLVEYEEKAIVPPKSPKQEPAECSTPGSSNAKDDKAAKTKEKEKRRKDEKKDKKREERDKKAAATTPTGAAKGG
;
A
#
# COMPACT_ATOMS: atom_id res chain seq x y z
N MET A 1 34.50 1.06 0.29
CA MET A 1 34.32 -0.34 -0.15
C MET A 1 35.12 -0.70 -1.41
N LYS A 2 34.89 -0.10 -2.59
CA LYS A 2 35.64 -0.42 -3.84
C LYS A 2 37.18 -0.28 -3.76
N LYS A 3 37.69 0.64 -2.92
CA LYS A 3 39.13 0.83 -2.71
C LYS A 3 39.82 -0.39 -2.06
N SER A 4 39.12 -1.12 -1.19
CA SER A 4 39.67 -2.26 -0.44
C SER A 4 39.79 -3.53 -1.29
N ILE A 5 38.79 -3.82 -2.13
CA ILE A 5 38.82 -4.98 -3.06
C ILE A 5 39.90 -4.81 -4.13
N ASN A 6 40.08 -3.59 -4.65
CA ASN A 6 41.14 -3.30 -5.61
C ASN A 6 42.54 -3.47 -5.00
N LYS A 7 42.69 -3.20 -3.68
CA LYS A 7 43.94 -3.44 -2.95
C LYS A 7 44.23 -4.94 -2.77
N LEU A 8 43.22 -5.74 -2.43
CA LEU A 8 43.33 -7.20 -2.35
C LEU A 8 43.68 -7.83 -3.71
N GLN A 9 43.08 -7.34 -4.80
CA GLN A 9 43.42 -7.79 -6.16
C GLN A 9 44.88 -7.49 -6.53
N ARG A 10 45.39 -6.30 -6.18
CA ARG A 10 46.80 -5.93 -6.39
C ARG A 10 47.75 -6.84 -5.61
N PHE A 11 47.45 -7.11 -4.33
CA PHE A 11 48.26 -8.02 -3.51
C PHE A 11 48.24 -9.45 -4.02
N ARG A 12 47.10 -9.94 -4.54
CA ARG A 12 47.02 -11.26 -5.18
C ARG A 12 47.95 -11.39 -6.38
N VAL A 13 47.97 -10.37 -7.23
CA VAL A 13 48.86 -10.32 -8.41
C VAL A 13 50.33 -10.28 -7.99
N GLN A 14 50.67 -9.43 -7.02
CA GLN A 14 52.03 -9.30 -6.50
C GLN A 14 52.55 -10.61 -5.87
N ILE A 15 51.72 -11.32 -5.09
CA ILE A 15 52.05 -12.63 -4.51
C ILE A 15 52.24 -13.68 -5.61
N ARG A 16 51.40 -13.67 -6.65
CA ARG A 16 51.55 -14.57 -7.80
C ARG A 16 52.88 -14.33 -8.52
N ASP A 17 53.23 -13.07 -8.77
CA ASP A 17 54.43 -12.71 -9.50
C ASP A 17 55.70 -13.06 -8.69
N TRP A 18 55.67 -12.91 -7.35
CA TRP A 18 56.74 -13.39 -6.48
C TRP A 18 56.88 -14.91 -6.47
N LEU A 19 55.77 -15.65 -6.43
CA LEU A 19 55.80 -17.12 -6.54
C LEU A 19 56.35 -17.60 -7.90
N ALA A 20 56.23 -16.78 -8.95
CA ALA A 20 56.72 -17.09 -10.29
C ALA A 20 58.22 -16.77 -10.49
N GLN A 21 58.84 -15.91 -9.66
CA GLN A 21 60.20 -15.41 -9.88
C GLN A 21 61.34 -16.41 -9.57
N GLY A 22 61.04 -17.58 -8.98
CA GLY A 22 62.06 -18.59 -8.66
C GLY A 22 63.08 -18.14 -7.60
N GLY A 23 63.79 -19.08 -6.97
CA GLY A 23 64.83 -18.77 -5.96
C GLY A 23 64.34 -18.52 -4.53
N LEU A 24 63.07 -18.81 -4.23
CA LEU A 24 62.50 -18.72 -2.88
C LEU A 24 62.81 -19.99 -2.05
N GLN A 25 63.27 -19.80 -0.82
CA GLN A 25 63.39 -20.88 0.18
C GLN A 25 62.01 -21.44 0.55
N GLY A 26 61.93 -22.74 0.87
CA GLY A 26 60.68 -23.47 1.13
C GLY A 26 59.72 -22.76 2.09
N ASP A 27 60.22 -22.34 3.26
CA ASP A 27 59.42 -21.65 4.28
C ASP A 27 58.83 -20.32 3.82
N CYS A 28 59.53 -19.60 2.92
CA CYS A 28 59.06 -18.35 2.34
C CYS A 28 57.94 -18.61 1.33
N LYS A 29 58.10 -19.64 0.51
CA LYS A 29 57.09 -20.08 -0.47
C LYS A 29 55.79 -20.49 0.22
N ASP A 30 55.86 -21.28 1.29
CA ASP A 30 54.69 -21.73 2.06
C ASP A 30 53.94 -20.56 2.71
N LYS A 31 54.67 -19.54 3.19
CA LYS A 31 54.09 -18.29 3.71
C LYS A 31 53.40 -17.49 2.60
N LEU A 32 53.98 -17.39 1.40
CA LEU A 32 53.35 -16.72 0.25
C LEU A 32 52.09 -17.44 -0.23
N GLU A 33 52.10 -18.77 -0.29
CA GLU A 33 50.93 -19.57 -0.65
C GLU A 33 49.80 -19.41 0.38
N SER A 34 50.16 -19.41 1.67
CA SER A 34 49.22 -19.13 2.76
C SER A 34 48.63 -17.72 2.68
N ALA A 35 49.46 -16.71 2.37
CA ALA A 35 49.02 -15.33 2.15
C ALA A 35 48.09 -15.21 0.93
N ARG A 36 48.37 -15.91 -0.17
CA ARG A 36 47.50 -15.96 -1.35
C ARG A 36 46.12 -16.50 -1.00
N LYS A 37 46.05 -17.63 -0.28
CA LYS A 37 44.79 -18.23 0.16
C LYS A 37 43.99 -17.27 1.05
N ARG A 38 44.66 -16.55 1.95
CA ARG A 38 44.02 -15.53 2.81
C ARG A 38 43.42 -14.39 1.99
N VAL A 39 44.18 -13.85 1.02
CA VAL A 39 43.68 -12.80 0.13
C VAL A 39 42.50 -13.29 -0.71
N GLU A 40 42.54 -14.51 -1.24
CA GLU A 40 41.42 -15.08 -2.01
C GLU A 40 40.18 -15.31 -1.14
N SER A 41 40.35 -15.75 0.11
CA SER A 41 39.26 -15.88 1.09
C SER A 41 38.64 -14.53 1.44
N ASP A 42 39.46 -13.51 1.70
CA ASP A 42 38.99 -12.16 2.02
C ASP A 42 38.27 -11.52 0.82
N MET A 43 38.75 -11.78 -0.41
CA MET A 43 38.07 -11.36 -1.63
C MET A 43 36.69 -12.03 -1.80
N GLN A 44 36.57 -13.31 -1.46
CA GLN A 44 35.30 -14.05 -1.53
C GLN A 44 34.31 -13.54 -0.48
N ARG A 45 34.76 -13.35 0.78
CA ARG A 45 33.95 -12.73 1.85
C ARG A 45 33.43 -11.35 1.45
N PHE A 46 34.26 -10.55 0.77
CA PHE A 46 33.84 -9.24 0.28
C PHE A 46 32.75 -9.34 -0.81
N LYS A 47 32.85 -10.31 -1.74
CA LYS A 47 31.82 -10.53 -2.76
C LYS A 47 30.49 -10.97 -2.16
N ASP A 48 30.53 -11.84 -1.15
CA ASP A 48 29.33 -12.29 -0.45
C ASP A 48 28.69 -11.13 0.31
N PHE A 49 29.50 -10.33 1.03
CA PHE A 49 29.01 -9.11 1.68
C PHE A 49 28.43 -8.09 0.68
N GLU A 50 29.08 -7.86 -0.47
CA GLU A 50 28.57 -6.94 -1.50
C GLU A 50 27.23 -7.43 -2.07
N ARG A 51 27.08 -8.74 -2.30
CA ARG A 51 25.82 -9.35 -2.74
C ARG A 51 24.73 -9.16 -1.69
N ASP A 52 25.05 -9.39 -0.43
CA ASP A 52 24.11 -9.30 0.69
C ASP A 52 23.67 -7.86 0.93
N VAL A 53 24.60 -6.89 0.92
CA VAL A 53 24.28 -5.46 1.05
C VAL A 53 23.41 -5.00 -0.09
N LYS A 54 23.71 -5.43 -1.33
CA LYS A 54 22.93 -5.03 -2.49
C LYS A 54 21.53 -5.61 -2.46
N THR A 55 21.37 -6.88 -2.08
CA THR A 55 20.07 -7.54 -2.01
C THR A 55 19.23 -7.03 -0.83
N LYS A 56 19.86 -6.80 0.33
CA LYS A 56 19.19 -6.22 1.51
C LYS A 56 18.72 -4.78 1.27
N ALA A 57 19.50 -3.94 0.58
CA ALA A 57 19.10 -2.57 0.26
C ALA A 57 17.82 -2.50 -0.60
N PHE A 58 17.61 -3.47 -1.51
CA PHE A 58 16.35 -3.55 -2.28
C PHE A 58 15.21 -4.17 -1.46
N SER A 59 15.51 -5.11 -0.56
CA SER A 59 14.48 -5.75 0.29
C SER A 59 13.96 -4.82 1.40
N THR A 60 14.81 -4.02 2.03
CA THR A 60 14.41 -3.14 3.15
C THR A 60 13.65 -1.91 2.66
N ASN A 61 14.10 -1.28 1.57
CA ASN A 61 13.40 -0.11 1.02
C ASN A 61 12.06 -0.45 0.37
N ALA A 62 11.90 -1.68 -0.15
CA ALA A 62 10.61 -2.14 -0.67
C ALA A 62 9.60 -2.45 0.45
N LEU A 63 10.07 -2.97 1.59
CA LEU A 63 9.23 -3.22 2.76
C LEU A 63 8.82 -1.91 3.44
N ASN A 64 9.76 -0.99 3.69
CA ASN A 64 9.43 0.29 4.32
C ASN A 64 8.40 1.12 3.53
N ARG A 65 8.46 1.08 2.19
CA ARG A 65 7.44 1.74 1.35
C ARG A 65 6.07 1.05 1.42
N GLY A 66 6.04 -0.26 1.66
CA GLY A 66 4.79 -0.98 1.89
C GLY A 66 4.18 -0.57 3.23
N ASP A 67 4.98 -0.55 4.29
CA ASP A 67 4.54 -0.18 5.63
C ASP A 67 4.09 1.29 5.72
N GLU A 68 4.75 2.20 4.98
CA GLU A 68 4.38 3.63 4.90
C GLU A 68 3.03 3.81 4.19
N LEU A 69 2.83 3.16 3.04
CA LEU A 69 1.54 3.20 2.33
C LEU A 69 0.43 2.53 3.16
N GLU A 70 0.71 1.43 3.85
CA GLU A 70 -0.26 0.76 4.72
C GLU A 70 -0.67 1.64 5.90
N LEU A 71 0.25 2.45 6.43
CA LEU A 71 -0.05 3.41 7.50
C LEU A 71 -0.89 4.59 7.00
N GLU A 72 -0.56 5.14 5.83
CA GLU A 72 -1.36 6.21 5.19
C GLU A 72 -2.78 5.74 4.87
N ASP A 73 -2.92 4.53 4.29
CA ASP A 73 -4.23 3.93 4.00
C ASP A 73 -5.04 3.68 5.27
N ALA A 74 -4.40 3.23 6.36
CA ALA A 74 -5.05 3.01 7.64
C ALA A 74 -5.53 4.32 8.29
N GLU A 75 -4.73 5.39 8.21
CA GLU A 75 -5.10 6.71 8.71
C GLU A 75 -6.26 7.30 7.91
N LYS A 76 -6.23 7.19 6.58
CA LYS A 76 -7.35 7.58 5.72
C LYS A 76 -8.63 6.83 6.08
N MET A 77 -8.55 5.50 6.23
CA MET A 77 -9.70 4.67 6.59
C MET A 77 -10.31 5.09 7.94
N LYS A 78 -9.48 5.44 8.92
CA LYS A 78 -9.94 5.95 10.22
C LYS A 78 -10.75 7.25 10.07
N TYR A 79 -10.29 8.20 9.26
CA TYR A 79 -11.03 9.45 9.05
C TYR A 79 -12.30 9.25 8.22
N GLN A 80 -12.29 8.32 7.25
CA GLN A 80 -13.50 7.94 6.52
C GLN A 80 -14.57 7.34 7.44
N GLU A 81 -14.18 6.42 8.32
CA GLU A 81 -15.08 5.81 9.30
C GLU A 81 -15.62 6.83 10.29
N TRP A 82 -14.77 7.74 10.76
CA TRP A 82 -15.16 8.84 11.65
C TRP A 82 -16.18 9.76 10.97
N LEU A 83 -15.91 10.25 9.75
CA LEU A 83 -16.82 11.10 9.00
C LEU A 83 -18.18 10.41 8.78
N ALA A 84 -18.17 9.14 8.38
CA ALA A 84 -19.38 8.36 8.20
C ALA A 84 -20.18 8.20 9.51
N SER A 85 -19.49 8.00 10.63
CA SER A 85 -20.10 7.88 11.95
C SER A 85 -20.69 9.21 12.43
N SER A 86 -20.00 10.34 12.21
CA SER A 86 -20.51 11.67 12.53
C SER A 86 -21.74 12.02 11.70
N ILE A 87 -21.74 11.70 10.39
CA ILE A 87 -22.91 11.85 9.52
C ILE A 87 -24.08 11.01 10.05
N GLN A 88 -23.84 9.74 10.40
CA GLN A 88 -24.89 8.87 10.94
C GLN A 88 -25.47 9.44 12.23
N SER A 89 -24.63 9.88 13.17
CA SER A 89 -25.08 10.47 14.44
C SER A 89 -25.98 11.68 14.21
N LEU A 90 -25.60 12.59 13.30
CA LEU A 90 -26.43 13.75 12.98
C LEU A 90 -27.75 13.38 12.31
N ASN A 91 -27.79 12.33 11.48
CA ASN A 91 -29.04 11.82 10.91
C ASN A 91 -29.95 11.20 11.98
N ASP A 92 -29.41 10.40 12.90
CA ASP A 92 -30.17 9.83 14.01
C ASP A 92 -30.75 10.93 14.92
N GLN A 93 -29.98 12.01 15.15
CA GLN A 93 -30.45 13.19 15.89
C GLN A 93 -31.55 13.95 15.12
N LEU A 94 -31.44 14.08 13.79
CA LEU A 94 -32.49 14.67 12.96
C LEU A 94 -33.81 13.90 13.06
N ASP A 95 -33.75 12.57 12.99
CA ASP A 95 -34.91 11.69 13.13
C ASP A 95 -35.56 11.85 14.52
N GLN A 96 -34.72 11.96 15.57
CA GLN A 96 -35.21 12.22 16.92
C GLN A 96 -35.89 13.60 17.05
N PHE A 97 -35.33 14.65 16.44
CA PHE A 97 -35.95 15.97 16.42
C PHE A 97 -37.28 15.96 15.66
N GLU A 98 -37.37 15.21 14.56
CA GLU A 98 -38.62 15.07 13.80
C GLU A 98 -39.71 14.37 14.63
N ALA A 99 -39.36 13.28 15.33
CA ALA A 99 -40.28 12.60 16.23
C ALA A 99 -40.74 13.52 17.38
N ASP A 100 -39.82 14.27 18.01
CA ASP A 100 -40.15 15.23 19.07
C ASP A 100 -41.07 16.35 18.56
N LEU A 101 -40.82 16.85 17.34
CA LEU A 101 -41.68 17.85 16.69
C LEU A 101 -43.08 17.31 16.39
N GLU A 102 -43.21 16.04 15.99
CA GLU A 102 -44.50 15.39 15.77
C GLU A 102 -45.29 15.25 17.09
N ILE A 103 -44.61 14.86 18.17
CA ILE A 103 -45.21 14.81 19.51
C ILE A 103 -45.73 16.19 19.93
N LEU A 104 -44.94 17.25 19.71
CA LEU A 104 -45.37 18.61 19.98
C LEU A 104 -46.55 19.01 19.09
N ALA A 105 -46.53 18.71 17.80
CA ALA A 105 -47.61 19.03 16.87
C ALA A 105 -48.94 18.37 17.27
N ASN A 106 -48.89 17.17 17.85
CA ASN A 106 -50.08 16.43 18.30
C ASN A 106 -50.66 16.93 19.64
N LYS A 107 -49.99 17.85 20.34
CA LYS A 107 -50.53 18.48 21.55
C LYS A 107 -51.67 19.44 21.19
N ARG A 108 -52.80 19.30 21.89
CA ARG A 108 -53.99 20.17 21.72
C ARG A 108 -53.73 21.66 21.97
N SER A 109 -52.74 21.96 22.83
CA SER A 109 -52.28 23.32 23.13
C SER A 109 -50.81 23.28 23.52
N LEU A 110 -50.00 24.21 23.01
CA LEU A 110 -48.57 24.34 23.31
C LEU A 110 -48.34 25.38 24.41
N SER A 111 -47.53 25.01 25.41
CA SER A 111 -46.96 25.98 26.38
C SER A 111 -46.03 26.99 25.68
N SER A 112 -45.69 28.08 26.35
CA SER A 112 -44.61 28.98 25.90
C SER A 112 -43.29 28.21 25.73
N ASP A 113 -42.98 27.32 26.68
CA ASP A 113 -41.77 26.50 26.63
C ASP A 113 -41.79 25.48 25.48
N ASP A 114 -42.96 24.89 25.21
CA ASP A 114 -43.14 23.98 24.07
C ASP A 114 -42.89 24.69 22.74
N LYS A 115 -43.35 25.95 22.60
CA LYS A 115 -43.10 26.77 21.40
C LYS A 115 -41.62 27.13 21.27
N ALA A 116 -40.95 27.45 22.38
CA ALA A 116 -39.52 27.72 22.39
C ALA A 116 -38.73 26.48 21.95
N ARG A 117 -39.04 25.32 22.52
CA ARG A 117 -38.43 24.03 22.15
C ARG A 117 -38.69 23.65 20.70
N GLN A 118 -39.91 23.88 20.20
CA GLN A 118 -40.25 23.68 18.79
C GLN A 118 -39.40 24.56 17.85
N GLY A 119 -39.13 25.81 18.23
CA GLY A 119 -38.26 26.71 17.47
C GLY A 119 -36.78 26.27 17.50
N GLN A 120 -36.30 25.82 18.66
CA GLN A 120 -34.95 25.28 18.82
C GLN A 120 -34.73 24.06 17.91
N PHE A 121 -35.63 23.08 17.93
CA PHE A 121 -35.50 21.90 17.07
C PHE A 121 -35.47 22.22 15.59
N LYS A 122 -36.27 23.20 15.12
CA LYS A 122 -36.21 23.63 13.71
C LYS A 122 -34.87 24.24 13.35
N THR A 123 -34.30 25.05 14.25
CA THR A 123 -32.97 25.65 14.05
C THR A 123 -31.89 24.57 14.01
N LEU A 124 -31.93 23.62 14.94
CA LEU A 124 -31.01 22.48 14.98
C LEU A 124 -31.12 21.61 13.73
N GLN A 125 -32.33 21.39 13.22
CA GLN A 125 -32.54 20.65 11.96
C GLN A 125 -31.85 21.33 10.77
N GLU A 126 -31.94 22.66 10.67
CA GLU A 126 -31.25 23.42 9.61
C GLU A 126 -29.73 23.31 9.73
N GLN A 127 -29.19 23.47 10.94
CA GLN A 127 -27.76 23.34 11.21
C GLN A 127 -27.25 21.91 10.94
N HIS A 128 -27.97 20.88 11.38
CA HIS A 128 -27.61 19.47 11.14
C HIS A 128 -27.57 19.16 9.65
N ARG A 129 -28.56 19.60 8.87
CA ARG A 129 -28.57 19.42 7.41
C ARG A 129 -27.37 20.10 6.75
N TRP A 130 -26.98 21.28 7.23
CA TRP A 130 -25.79 21.97 6.76
C TRP A 130 -24.51 21.21 7.09
N HIS A 131 -24.33 20.75 8.34
CA HIS A 131 -23.17 19.95 8.73
C HIS A 131 -23.10 18.63 7.96
N ILE A 132 -24.21 17.90 7.83
CA ILE A 132 -24.28 16.65 7.05
C ILE A 132 -23.83 16.90 5.61
N LYS A 133 -24.36 17.93 4.94
CA LYS A 133 -23.96 18.28 3.58
C LYS A 133 -22.45 18.53 3.48
N LYS A 134 -21.87 19.27 4.44
CA LYS A 134 -20.43 19.58 4.47
C LYS A 134 -19.58 18.35 4.77
N LEU A 135 -19.99 17.49 5.70
CA LEU A 135 -19.31 16.24 6.02
C LEU A 135 -19.36 15.24 4.87
N GLU A 136 -20.47 15.15 4.13
CA GLU A 136 -20.57 14.32 2.93
C GLU A 136 -19.64 14.82 1.81
N GLN A 137 -19.52 16.13 1.65
CA GLN A 137 -18.57 16.74 0.71
C GLN A 137 -17.13 16.42 1.12
N LEU A 138 -16.81 16.59 2.40
CA LEU A 138 -15.49 16.28 2.95
C LEU A 138 -15.16 14.79 2.80
N LEU A 139 -16.11 13.89 3.07
CA LEU A 139 -15.95 12.45 2.88
C LEU A 139 -15.62 12.10 1.42
N ARG A 140 -16.33 12.70 0.46
CA ARG A 140 -16.01 12.52 -0.98
C ARG A 140 -14.65 13.11 -1.34
N ALA A 141 -14.25 14.23 -0.74
CA ALA A 141 -12.94 14.82 -0.96
C ALA A 141 -11.82 13.94 -0.38
N VAL A 142 -12.04 13.32 0.79
CA VAL A 142 -11.15 12.31 1.37
C VAL A 142 -11.08 11.08 0.47
N ASP A 143 -12.20 10.56 -0.01
CA ASP A 143 -12.26 9.40 -0.93
C ASP A 143 -11.43 9.64 -2.20
N ASN A 144 -11.50 10.87 -2.74
CA ASN A 144 -10.81 11.31 -3.95
C ASN A 144 -9.36 11.78 -3.72
N ASP A 145 -8.81 11.64 -2.52
CA ASP A 145 -7.46 12.12 -2.16
C ASP A 145 -7.26 13.63 -2.43
N ALA A 146 -8.31 14.42 -2.27
CA ALA A 146 -8.32 15.86 -2.55
C ALA A 146 -8.10 16.75 -1.32
N VAL A 147 -7.96 16.16 -0.13
CA VAL A 147 -7.69 16.85 1.14
C VAL A 147 -6.59 16.12 1.90
N ASP A 148 -5.81 16.86 2.69
CA ASP A 148 -4.81 16.28 3.59
C ASP A 148 -5.49 15.77 4.88
N MET A 149 -5.08 14.59 5.34
CA MET A 149 -5.55 14.02 6.61
C MET A 149 -5.19 14.93 7.80
N SER A 150 -4.11 15.70 7.69
CA SER A 150 -3.70 16.69 8.68
C SER A 150 -4.75 17.79 8.85
N ASP A 151 -5.35 18.27 7.76
CA ASP A 151 -6.39 19.30 7.79
C ASP A 151 -7.70 18.75 8.37
N VAL A 152 -8.04 17.50 8.03
CA VAL A 152 -9.19 16.79 8.63
C VAL A 152 -9.01 16.63 10.14
N ALA A 153 -7.78 16.35 10.61
CA ALA A 153 -7.48 16.24 12.03
C ALA A 153 -7.69 17.56 12.79
N LEU A 154 -7.43 18.71 12.16
CA LEU A 154 -7.57 20.03 12.79
C LEU A 154 -9.04 20.40 13.09
N VAL A 155 -9.96 20.01 12.22
CA VAL A 155 -11.38 20.33 12.37
C VAL A 155 -12.15 19.29 13.19
N ARG A 156 -11.53 18.12 13.41
CA ARG A 156 -12.17 16.98 14.06
C ARG A 156 -12.73 17.31 15.44
N ASP A 157 -11.93 17.92 16.30
CA ASP A 157 -12.35 18.23 17.68
C ASP A 157 -13.53 19.20 17.70
N SER A 158 -13.56 20.18 16.79
CA SER A 158 -14.68 21.11 16.65
C SER A 158 -15.96 20.41 16.18
N ILE A 159 -15.85 19.47 15.24
CA ILE A 159 -16.99 18.69 14.75
C ILE A 159 -17.49 17.73 15.83
N ASP A 160 -16.60 17.01 16.51
CA ASP A 160 -16.94 16.11 17.61
C ASP A 160 -17.64 16.88 18.73
N PHE A 161 -17.13 18.07 19.09
CA PHE A 161 -17.77 18.94 20.07
C PHE A 161 -19.20 19.32 19.66
N TYR A 162 -19.42 19.70 18.40
CA TYR A 162 -20.76 20.02 17.91
C TYR A 162 -21.68 18.80 17.94
N VAL A 163 -21.23 17.64 17.44
CA VAL A 163 -22.03 16.40 17.39
C VAL A 163 -22.51 16.01 18.79
N ASP A 164 -21.66 16.16 19.81
CA ASP A 164 -21.97 15.79 21.18
C ASP A 164 -22.78 16.86 21.94
N ASN A 165 -22.58 18.15 21.65
CA ASN A 165 -23.07 19.25 22.49
C ASN A 165 -24.07 20.19 21.79
N ASN A 166 -24.53 19.92 20.57
CA ASN A 166 -25.40 20.82 19.80
C ASN A 166 -26.70 21.25 20.50
N GLN A 167 -27.19 20.49 21.48
CA GLN A 167 -28.41 20.83 22.22
C GLN A 167 -28.15 21.68 23.47
N GLU A 168 -26.88 21.86 23.86
CA GLU A 168 -26.51 22.64 25.03
C GLU A 168 -26.64 24.15 24.74
N PRO A 169 -27.14 24.96 25.69
CA PRO A 169 -27.39 26.39 25.47
C PRO A 169 -26.15 27.23 25.13
N ASP A 170 -24.97 26.77 25.52
CA ASP A 170 -23.67 27.40 25.30
C ASP A 170 -22.96 26.88 24.03
N CYS A 171 -23.53 25.89 23.35
CA CYS A 171 -22.99 25.43 22.08
C CYS A 171 -23.13 26.52 21.02
N TYR A 172 -22.00 26.93 20.45
CA TYR A 172 -21.95 27.90 19.36
C TYR A 172 -21.79 27.18 18.03
N HIS A 173 -22.67 27.51 17.08
CA HIS A 173 -22.56 27.03 15.71
C HIS A 173 -21.48 27.81 14.95
N ASP A 174 -20.34 27.17 14.72
CA ASP A 174 -19.25 27.74 13.94
C ASP A 174 -19.40 27.38 12.45
N GLU A 175 -19.88 28.34 11.66
CA GLU A 175 -20.02 28.20 10.20
C GLU A 175 -18.66 28.13 9.47
N THR A 176 -17.57 28.55 10.11
CA THR A 176 -16.23 28.64 9.49
C THR A 176 -15.42 27.35 9.61
N VAL A 177 -15.94 26.35 10.33
CA VAL A 177 -15.23 25.08 10.62
C VAL A 177 -14.81 24.33 9.35
N TYR A 178 -15.49 24.54 8.22
CA TYR A 178 -15.17 23.88 6.94
C TYR A 178 -14.44 24.78 5.93
N ASP A 179 -14.10 26.03 6.29
CA ASP A 179 -13.52 27.02 5.35
C ASP A 179 -12.10 26.65 4.90
N CYS A 180 -11.41 25.77 5.63
CA CYS A 180 -10.10 25.25 5.22
C CYS A 180 -10.17 24.29 4.03
N PHE A 181 -11.37 23.82 3.65
CA PHE A 181 -11.56 22.88 2.55
C PHE A 181 -12.21 23.54 1.34
N ASP A 182 -11.65 23.30 0.15
CA ASP A 182 -12.31 23.67 -1.12
C ASP A 182 -13.39 22.63 -1.49
N LEU A 183 -14.53 22.71 -0.82
CA LEU A 183 -15.65 21.77 -1.01
C LEU A 183 -16.56 22.14 -2.19
N VAL A 184 -16.26 23.23 -2.92
CA VAL A 184 -17.12 23.75 -4.00
C VAL A 184 -17.21 22.75 -5.15
N GLU A 185 -16.12 22.04 -5.46
CA GLU A 185 -16.13 21.01 -6.50
C GLU A 185 -16.96 19.76 -6.16
N TYR A 186 -17.29 19.61 -4.87
CA TYR A 186 -18.04 18.48 -4.30
C TYR A 186 -19.51 18.83 -4.02
N GLU A 187 -19.93 20.08 -4.29
CA GLU A 187 -21.33 20.50 -4.34
C GLU A 187 -22.03 19.86 -5.55
N GLU A 188 -22.83 18.81 -5.30
CA GLU A 188 -23.76 18.19 -6.24
C GLU A 188 -23.26 18.00 -7.70
N LYS A 189 -22.21 17.19 -7.89
CA LYS A 189 -22.14 16.36 -9.09
C LYS A 189 -22.86 15.05 -8.79
N ALA A 190 -24.10 14.98 -9.27
CA ALA A 190 -24.93 13.79 -9.28
C ALA A 190 -24.12 12.53 -9.65
N ILE A 191 -24.34 11.48 -8.88
CA ILE A 191 -23.86 10.10 -9.03
C ILE A 191 -23.87 9.71 -10.52
N VAL A 192 -22.69 9.63 -11.14
CA VAL A 192 -22.53 8.85 -12.37
C VAL A 192 -22.13 7.44 -11.91
N PRO A 193 -23.01 6.43 -12.01
CA PRO A 193 -22.64 5.07 -11.64
C PRO A 193 -21.47 4.58 -12.51
N PRO A 194 -20.54 3.79 -11.93
CA PRO A 194 -19.36 3.33 -12.67
C PRO A 194 -19.80 2.49 -13.86
N LYS A 195 -19.45 2.93 -15.08
CA LYS A 195 -19.64 2.13 -16.29
C LYS A 195 -18.82 0.85 -16.19
N SER A 196 -19.48 -0.27 -15.95
CA SER A 196 -18.89 -1.59 -16.15
C SER A 196 -18.48 -1.77 -17.63
N PRO A 197 -17.32 -2.40 -17.91
CA PRO A 197 -16.78 -2.48 -19.26
C PRO A 197 -17.51 -3.54 -20.09
N LYS A 198 -18.23 -3.11 -21.13
CA LYS A 198 -18.71 -3.99 -22.21
C LYS A 198 -17.64 -4.11 -23.30
N GLN A 199 -17.35 -5.36 -23.64
CA GLN A 199 -16.42 -5.81 -24.68
C GLN A 199 -17.01 -5.66 -26.11
N GLU A 200 -16.13 -5.19 -27.01
CA GLU A 200 -15.94 -5.50 -28.45
C GLU A 200 -16.94 -4.96 -29.51
N PRO A 201 -16.54 -4.81 -30.82
CA PRO A 201 -15.27 -5.12 -31.50
C PRO A 201 -14.66 -3.98 -32.36
N ALA A 202 -13.53 -4.30 -32.99
CA ALA A 202 -12.61 -3.48 -33.80
C ALA A 202 -13.20 -2.78 -35.04
N GLU A 203 -12.65 -1.61 -35.40
CA GLU A 203 -12.22 -1.29 -36.78
C GLU A 203 -11.01 -0.33 -36.78
N CYS A 204 -10.18 -0.53 -37.81
CA CYS A 204 -8.84 -0.02 -38.01
C CYS A 204 -8.84 1.26 -38.86
N SER A 205 -8.12 2.30 -38.43
CA SER A 205 -7.49 3.30 -39.32
C SER A 205 -6.39 4.04 -38.56
N THR A 206 -5.13 3.84 -38.97
CA THR A 206 -3.95 4.67 -38.64
C THR A 206 -3.37 5.16 -39.98
N PRO A 207 -2.59 6.27 -40.09
CA PRO A 207 -1.41 6.50 -39.25
C PRO A 207 -0.98 7.94 -38.90
N GLY A 208 -0.24 8.06 -37.79
CA GLY A 208 0.65 9.18 -37.47
C GLY A 208 1.20 9.14 -36.03
N SER A 209 2.46 8.66 -35.87
CA SER A 209 3.49 8.86 -34.79
C SER A 209 3.07 9.20 -33.34
N SER A 210 3.60 8.61 -32.25
CA SER A 210 4.89 7.95 -32.00
C SER A 210 4.89 7.14 -30.69
N ASN A 211 5.63 6.02 -30.72
CA ASN A 211 5.86 4.92 -29.78
C ASN A 211 6.04 5.18 -28.26
N ALA A 212 5.34 4.38 -27.42
CA ALA A 212 5.80 3.91 -26.10
C ALA A 212 4.92 2.79 -25.46
N LYS A 213 4.59 1.68 -26.15
CA LYS A 213 3.86 0.55 -25.50
C LYS A 213 4.16 -0.81 -26.16
N ASP A 214 5.37 -1.36 -25.98
CA ASP A 214 5.65 -2.74 -26.44
C ASP A 214 6.46 -3.63 -25.49
N ASP A 215 6.68 -3.22 -24.24
CA ASP A 215 7.48 -4.01 -23.28
C ASP A 215 6.67 -4.89 -22.31
N LYS A 216 5.34 -4.74 -22.26
CA LYS A 216 4.50 -5.46 -21.27
C LYS A 216 3.95 -6.81 -21.76
N ALA A 217 3.77 -7.01 -23.06
CA ALA A 217 3.17 -8.25 -23.59
C ALA A 217 4.18 -9.41 -23.73
N ALA A 218 5.45 -9.11 -24.04
CA ALA A 218 6.50 -10.11 -24.18
C ALA A 218 6.88 -10.77 -22.84
N LYS A 219 6.92 -9.98 -21.76
CA LYS A 219 7.28 -10.48 -20.42
C LYS A 219 6.25 -11.45 -19.82
N THR A 220 4.97 -11.31 -20.16
CA THR A 220 3.92 -12.19 -19.64
C THR A 220 3.93 -13.56 -20.33
N LYS A 221 4.16 -13.62 -21.65
CA LYS A 221 4.26 -14.88 -22.40
C LYS A 221 5.54 -15.68 -22.06
N GLU A 222 6.65 -15.01 -21.75
CA GLU A 222 7.89 -15.69 -21.35
C GLU A 222 7.81 -16.30 -19.93
N LYS A 223 7.13 -15.60 -19.00
CA LYS A 223 6.91 -16.08 -17.63
C LYS A 223 5.99 -17.30 -17.57
N GLU A 224 5.00 -17.37 -18.46
CA GLU A 224 4.08 -18.51 -18.56
C GLU A 224 4.74 -19.75 -19.20
N LYS A 225 5.57 -19.54 -20.23
CA LYS A 225 6.33 -20.64 -20.89
C LYS A 225 7.32 -21.29 -19.91
N ARG A 226 8.06 -20.48 -19.13
CA ARG A 226 8.99 -20.99 -18.10
C ARG A 226 8.31 -21.83 -17.02
N ARG A 227 7.13 -21.42 -16.55
CA ARG A 227 6.34 -22.18 -15.56
C ARG A 227 5.85 -23.53 -16.11
N LYS A 228 5.55 -23.60 -17.41
CA LYS A 228 5.09 -24.84 -18.06
C LYS A 228 6.23 -25.84 -18.26
N ASP A 229 7.42 -25.35 -18.61
CA ASP A 229 8.62 -26.19 -18.80
C ASP A 229 9.11 -26.76 -17.46
N GLU A 230 9.11 -25.96 -16.39
CA GLU A 230 9.52 -26.40 -15.05
C GLU A 230 8.57 -27.47 -14.45
N LYS A 231 7.28 -27.40 -14.78
CA LYS A 231 6.28 -28.42 -14.38
C LYS A 231 6.44 -29.73 -15.17
N LYS A 232 6.95 -29.65 -16.41
CA LYS A 232 7.19 -30.83 -17.26
C LYS A 232 8.44 -31.58 -16.82
N ASP A 233 9.49 -30.87 -16.41
CA ASP A 233 10.72 -31.49 -15.92
C ASP A 233 10.52 -32.18 -14.57
N LYS A 234 9.78 -31.56 -13.63
CA LYS A 234 9.41 -32.21 -12.35
C LYS A 234 8.63 -33.51 -12.54
N LYS A 235 7.70 -33.54 -13.52
CA LYS A 235 6.91 -34.74 -13.83
C LYS A 235 7.75 -35.85 -14.49
N ARG A 236 8.83 -35.48 -15.20
CA ARG A 236 9.75 -36.44 -15.81
C ARG A 236 10.70 -37.04 -14.76
N GLU A 237 11.20 -36.21 -13.86
CA GLU A 237 12.05 -36.63 -12.74
C GLU A 237 11.31 -37.58 -11.77
N GLU A 238 10.01 -37.34 -11.55
CA GLU A 238 9.16 -38.22 -10.73
C GLU A 238 8.89 -39.58 -11.41
N ARG A 239 8.71 -39.62 -12.74
CA ARG A 239 8.58 -40.88 -13.49
C ARG A 239 9.88 -41.70 -13.47
N ASP A 240 11.03 -41.05 -13.59
CA ASP A 240 12.32 -41.73 -13.62
C ASP A 240 12.67 -42.30 -12.22
N LYS A 241 12.33 -41.58 -11.14
CA LYS A 241 12.45 -42.08 -9.76
C LYS A 241 11.54 -43.30 -9.49
N LYS A 242 10.34 -43.32 -10.08
CA LYS A 242 9.38 -44.43 -9.93
C LYS A 242 9.79 -45.67 -10.73
N ALA A 243 10.45 -45.48 -11.88
CA ALA A 243 11.00 -46.57 -12.68
C ALA A 243 12.22 -47.23 -12.02
N ALA A 244 13.09 -46.45 -11.37
CA ALA A 244 14.25 -46.99 -10.65
C ALA A 244 13.88 -47.84 -9.42
N ALA A 245 12.72 -47.56 -8.79
CA ALA A 245 12.23 -48.30 -7.63
C ALA A 245 11.59 -49.67 -7.98
N THR A 246 11.42 -49.99 -9.27
CA THR A 246 10.74 -51.22 -9.72
C THR A 246 11.67 -52.10 -10.55
N THR A 247 12.79 -52.55 -9.97
CA THR A 247 13.64 -53.59 -10.58
C THR A 247 13.56 -54.87 -9.74
N PRO A 248 13.08 -56.01 -10.28
CA PRO A 248 12.91 -57.23 -9.52
C PRO A 248 14.23 -58.02 -9.44
N THR A 249 14.68 -58.32 -8.22
CA THR A 249 15.76 -59.26 -7.95
C THR A 249 15.24 -60.68 -8.21
N GLY A 250 15.62 -61.29 -9.33
CA GLY A 250 15.19 -62.63 -9.73
C GLY A 250 16.33 -63.50 -10.24
N ALA A 251 16.82 -64.37 -9.34
CA ALA A 251 17.34 -65.73 -9.53
C ALA A 251 18.24 -66.06 -10.74
N ALA A 252 19.47 -66.52 -10.44
CA ALA A 252 20.24 -67.42 -11.29
C ALA A 252 20.51 -68.75 -10.56
N LYS A 253 19.94 -69.83 -11.09
CA LYS A 253 20.30 -71.24 -10.85
C LYS A 253 20.71 -71.81 -12.20
N GLY A 254 21.79 -72.61 -12.24
CA GLY A 254 22.03 -73.58 -13.31
C GLY A 254 23.47 -73.62 -13.81
N GLY A 255 24.15 -74.74 -13.54
CA GLY A 255 25.49 -75.09 -14.01
C GLY A 255 26.18 -76.02 -13.04
#